data_AF-A0A853XCL7-F1
#
_entry.id   AF-A0A853XCL7-F1
#
_cell.length_a   1.000
_cell.length_b   1.000
_cell.length_c   1.000
_cell.angle_alpha   90.00
_cell.angle_beta   90.00
_cell.angle_gamma   90.00
#
_symmetry.space_group_name_H-M   'P 1'
#
loop_
_entity.id
_entity.type
_entity.pdbx_description
1 polymer ?
#
loop_
_entity_poly.entity_id
_entity_poly.type
_entity_poly.pdbx_seq_one_letter_code
_entity_poly.pdbx_strand_id
1 'polypeptide(L)' 'MRQVINALKRTDAEKRIPVLRLELDYELATLYDAMMEDDKQKKEECVQKLEVLRLEMIRLEA' A
#
# COMPACT_ATOMS: atom_id res chain seq x y z
N MET A 1 -22.57 21.49 4.52
CA MET A 1 -22.35 20.03 4.59
C MET A 1 -21.24 19.50 3.68
N ARG A 2 -21.12 19.93 2.40
CA ARG A 2 -20.05 19.43 1.48
C ARG A 2 -18.60 19.68 1.94
N GLN A 3 -18.32 20.85 2.53
CA GLN A 3 -16.97 21.19 2.99
C GLN A 3 -16.48 20.30 4.14
N VAL A 4 -17.38 19.91 5.05
CA VAL A 4 -17.04 19.06 6.21
C VAL A 4 -16.69 17.63 5.76
N ILE A 5 -17.42 17.09 4.77
CA ILE A 5 -17.15 15.75 4.21
C ILE A 5 -15.78 15.70 3.52
N ASN A 6 -15.40 16.76 2.80
CA ASN A 6 -14.10 16.83 2.14
C ASN A 6 -12.94 16.98 3.13
N ALA A 7 -13.16 17.70 4.23
CA ALA A 7 -12.16 17.83 5.30
C ALA A 7 -11.93 16.49 6.02
N LEU A 8 -12.99 15.75 6.34
CA LEU A 8 -12.90 14.43 6.97
C LEU A 8 -12.14 13.42 6.07
N LYS A 9 -12.47 13.37 4.77
CA LYS A 9 -11.77 12.51 3.80
C LYS A 9 -10.27 12.79 3.70
N ARG A 10 -9.88 14.07 3.79
CA ARG A 10 -8.46 14.47 3.79
C ARG A 10 -7.75 13.99 5.06
N THR A 11 -8.35 14.19 6.22
CA THR A 11 -7.78 13.74 7.50
C THR A 11 -7.63 12.21 7.56
N ASP A 12 -8.57 11.47 6.98
CA ASP A 12 -8.49 10.01 6.92
C ASP A 12 -7.39 9.54 5.96
N ALA A 13 -7.24 10.20 4.80
CA ALA A 13 -6.14 9.93 3.87
C ALA A 13 -4.77 10.24 4.49
N GLU A 14 -4.63 11.37 5.19
CA GLU A 14 -3.41 11.76 5.91
C GLU A 14 -2.98 10.73 6.96
N LYS A 15 -3.95 10.05 7.60
CA LYS A 15 -3.68 8.96 8.55
C LYS A 15 -3.38 7.64 7.86
N ARG A 16 -4.02 7.35 6.72
CA ARG A 16 -3.84 6.08 6.00
C ARG A 16 -2.52 6.01 5.25
N ILE A 17 -2.09 7.10 4.62
CA ILE A 17 -0.83 7.17 3.84
C ILE A 17 0.39 6.65 4.61
N PRO A 18 0.70 7.07 5.86
CA PRO A 18 1.85 6.55 6.57
C PRO A 18 1.74 5.07 6.91
N VAL A 19 0.53 4.57 7.21
CA VAL A 19 0.31 3.12 7.45
C VAL A 19 0.51 2.33 6.16
N LEU A 20 -0.02 2.84 5.04
CA LEU A 20 0.12 2.22 3.72
C LEU A 20 1.58 2.18 3.26
N ARG A 21 2.40 3.19 3.61
CA ARG A 21 3.86 3.15 3.38
C ARG A 21 4.52 2.02 4.17
N LEU A 22 4.17 1.84 5.43
CA LEU A 22 4.70 0.73 6.24
C LEU A 22 4.31 -0.63 5.67
N GLU A 23 3.07 -0.77 5.18
CA GLU A 23 2.61 -2.00 4.51
C GLU A 23 3.38 -2.26 3.21
N LEU A 24 3.65 -1.23 2.40
CA LEU A 24 4.48 -1.32 1.21
C LEU A 24 5.92 -1.76 1.55
N ASP A 25 6.54 -1.11 2.55
CA ASP A 25 7.90 -1.44 2.98
C ASP A 25 7.99 -2.89 3.47
N TYR A 26 6.99 -3.34 4.22
CA TYR A 26 6.90 -4.72 4.71
C TYR A 26 6.76 -5.73 3.56
N GLU A 27 5.87 -5.46 2.60
CA GLU A 27 5.65 -6.37 1.48
C GLU A 27 6.85 -6.39 0.52
N LEU A 28 7.57 -5.27 0.36
CA LEU A 28 8.83 -5.22 -0.38
C LEU A 28 9.94 -6.03 0.29
N ALA A 29 10.04 -5.98 1.62
CA ALA A 29 10.96 -6.85 2.36
C ALA A 29 10.61 -8.33 2.18
N THR A 30 9.32 -8.67 2.25
CA THR A 30 8.83 -10.03 2.03
C THR A 30 9.12 -10.51 0.60
N LEU A 31 8.96 -9.64 -0.39
CA LEU A 31 9.30 -9.91 -1.79
C LEU A 31 10.80 -10.17 -1.95
N TYR A 32 11.64 -9.38 -1.29
CA TYR A 32 13.09 -9.57 -1.32
C TYR A 32 13.47 -10.95 -0.78
N ASP A 33 12.91 -11.36 0.36
CA ASP A 33 13.17 -12.68 0.94
C ASP A 33 12.72 -13.80 0.00
N ALA A 34 11.51 -13.69 -0.57
CA ALA A 34 11.00 -14.66 -1.55
C ALA A 34 11.90 -14.76 -2.79
N MET A 35 12.49 -13.65 -3.23
CA MET A 35 13.46 -13.64 -4.32
C MET A 35 14.79 -14.31 -3.94
N MET A 36 15.24 -14.18 -2.69
CA MET A 36 16.45 -14.85 -2.20
C MET A 36 16.25 -16.36 -2.05
N GLU A 37 15.04 -16.80 -1.72
CA GLU A 37 14.67 -18.21 -1.58
C GLU A 37 14.28 -18.88 -2.92
N ASP A 38 14.26 -18.14 -4.04
CA ASP A 38 13.69 -18.53 -5.35
C ASP A 38 12.25 -19.10 -5.24
N ASP A 39 11.50 -18.61 -4.25
CA ASP A 39 10.09 -18.96 -4.05
C ASP A 39 9.23 -18.17 -5.04
N LYS A 40 9.02 -18.77 -6.22
CA LYS A 40 8.28 -18.17 -7.33
C LYS A 40 6.82 -17.90 -6.99
N GLN A 41 6.19 -18.78 -6.20
CA GLN A 41 4.79 -18.60 -5.83
C GLN A 41 4.65 -17.39 -4.90
N LYS A 42 5.46 -17.35 -3.84
CA LYS A 42 5.44 -16.26 -2.86
C LYS A 42 5.82 -14.93 -3.50
N LYS A 43 6.79 -14.92 -4.42
CA LYS A 43 7.14 -13.75 -5.22
C LYS A 43 5.92 -13.20 -5.99
N GLU A 44 5.17 -14.07 -6.67
CA GLU A 44 4.01 -13.65 -7.45
C GLU A 44 2.87 -13.12 -6.55
N GLU A 45 2.64 -13.76 -5.41
CA GLU A 45 1.70 -13.26 -4.39
C GLU A 45 2.10 -11.88 -3.86
N CYS A 46 3.39 -11.66 -3.56
CA CYS A 46 3.90 -10.37 -3.11
C CYS A 46 3.69 -9.28 -4.17
N VAL A 47 3.98 -9.58 -5.44
CA VAL A 47 3.79 -8.63 -6.55
C VAL A 47 2.31 -8.23 -6.69
N GLN A 48 1.39 -9.19 -6.57
CA GLN A 48 -0.05 -8.90 -6.62
C GLN A 48 -0.49 -7.99 -5.48
N LYS A 49 -0.02 -8.25 -4.26
CA LYS A 49 -0.31 -7.39 -3.09
C LYS A 49 0.26 -5.99 -3.25
N LEU A 50 1.51 -5.87 -3.71
CA LEU A 50 2.14 -4.57 -3.97
C LEU A 50 1.36 -3.73 -4.99
N GLU A 51 0.79 -4.34 -6.02
CA GLU A 51 -0.03 -3.60 -7.00
C GLU A 51 -1.33 -3.08 -6.37
N VAL A 52 -1.97 -3.85 -5.48
CA VAL A 52 -3.15 -3.40 -4.74
C VAL A 52 -2.81 -2.20 -3.84
N LEU A 53 -1.71 -2.30 -3.06
CA LEU A 53 -1.25 -1.23 -2.18
C LEU A 53 -0.88 0.04 -2.98
N ARG A 54 -0.24 -0.13 -4.15
CA ARG A 54 0.09 0.97 -5.05
C ARG A 54 -1.15 1.68 -5.59
N LEU A 55 -2.17 0.92 -6.02
CA LEU A 55 -3.43 1.51 -6.48
C LEU A 55 -4.17 2.25 -5.36
N GLU A 56 -4.11 1.76 -4.12
CA GLU A 56 -4.63 2.49 -2.96
C GLU A 56 -3.87 3.81 -2.76
N MET A 57 -2.54 3.80 -2.82
CA MET A 57 -1.72 5.01 -2.61
C MET A 57 -2.06 6.09 -3.64
N ILE A 58 -2.16 5.73 -4.92
CA ILE A 58 -2.50 6.66 -6.00
C ILE A 58 -3.88 7.31 -5.75
N ARG A 59 -4.85 6.56 -5.21
CA ARG A 59 -6.18 7.10 -4.90
C ARG A 59 -6.19 8.04 -3.70
N LEU A 60 -5.27 7.86 -2.76
CA LEU A 60 -5.15 8.71 -1.56
C LEU A 60 -4.35 9.98 -1.83
N GLU A 61 -3.43 9.95 -2.80
CA GLU A 61 -2.59 11.10 -3.19
C GLU A 61 -3.25 11.99 -4.28
N ALA A 62 -4.31 11.51 -4.96
CA ALA A 62 -5.07 12.23 -5.99
C ALA A 62 -6.11 13.21 -5.40
#